data_AF-H6LDF9-F1
#
_entry.id   AF-H6LDF9-F1
#
_cell.length_a   1.000
_cell.length_b   1.000
_cell.length_c   1.000
_cell.angle_alpha   90.00
_cell.angle_beta   90.00
_cell.angle_gamma   90.00
#
_symmetry.space_group_name_H-M   'P 1'
#
loop_
_entity.id
_entity.type
_entity.pdbx_description
1 polymer ?
#
loop_
_entity_poly.entity_id
_entity_poly.type
_entity_poly.pdbx_seq_one_letter_code
_entity_poly.pdbx_strand_id
1 'polypeptide(L)'
;MKNLRLSRILILLFFMFLSTGVGVQASEQDIVMIVQSESANSFVITAYDPVGGGYVGDLMSKVWSAKNGQDDVKTQTLNYADGKYTLTISNTDHNNDKGQYFIELSGPSGLLKSDFTTLTVDGNEWIRYRYDGSGNLQKMICRAVLTIDEKVENSTQEANSGTDFKSGYGYTTTYQTSVTSNIEVEAEKALTGAGSSRILFPEFNFNKGVTLSDGFNQYNRLTDCTNRENVSNIANSVLELKTNPFSASDKRVHFTPIWYPDQTKYIVYAEVLDAWTPAGMLSTVVTDTFTVDGNVYDDWQVNNKRVQ
;
A
#
# COMPACT_ATOMS: atom_id res chain seq x y z
N MET A 1 6.88 65.40 -28.94
CA MET A 1 6.04 64.31 -29.48
C MET A 1 6.71 62.97 -29.15
N LYS A 2 5.98 62.07 -28.48
CA LYS A 2 6.13 60.59 -28.37
C LYS A 2 7.55 60.00 -28.14
N ASN A 3 7.91 59.47 -26.96
CA ASN A 3 7.59 58.16 -26.33
C ASN A 3 8.55 56.99 -26.68
N LEU A 4 8.91 56.22 -25.62
CA LEU A 4 9.56 54.88 -25.50
C LEU A 4 11.10 54.78 -25.69
N ARG A 5 11.88 53.97 -24.96
CA ARG A 5 11.82 53.22 -23.67
C ARG A 5 13.20 52.54 -23.44
N LEU A 6 13.62 52.42 -22.16
CA LEU A 6 14.46 51.40 -21.45
C LEU A 6 15.77 50.88 -22.11
N SER A 7 16.87 50.55 -21.42
CA SER A 7 17.10 50.06 -20.05
C SER A 7 18.57 50.31 -19.65
N ARG A 8 18.83 50.70 -18.39
CA ARG A 8 20.19 50.83 -17.83
C ARG A 8 20.42 49.74 -16.77
N ILE A 9 21.59 49.13 -16.91
CA ILE A 9 22.24 48.10 -16.10
C ILE A 9 22.29 48.50 -14.61
N LEU A 10 21.86 47.61 -13.73
CA LEU A 10 22.06 47.72 -12.28
C LEU A 10 23.02 46.60 -11.83
N ILE A 11 24.20 47.01 -11.36
CA ILE A 11 25.20 46.18 -10.70
C ILE A 11 24.71 45.92 -9.26
N LEU A 12 24.61 44.65 -8.84
CA LEU A 12 24.41 44.30 -7.43
C LEU A 12 25.57 43.42 -6.95
N LEU A 13 26.22 43.89 -5.88
CA LEU A 13 27.37 43.29 -5.21
C LEU A 13 27.07 41.88 -4.68
N PHE A 14 28.03 40.98 -4.88
CA PHE A 14 28.09 39.63 -4.34
C PHE A 14 28.66 39.69 -2.91
N PHE A 15 27.85 39.39 -1.89
CA PHE A 15 28.34 39.14 -0.52
C PHE A 15 28.54 37.64 -0.33
N MET A 16 29.80 37.23 -0.25
CA MET A 16 30.19 35.86 0.09
C MET A 16 30.25 35.78 1.62
N PHE A 17 29.24 35.17 2.25
CA PHE A 17 29.34 34.72 3.64
C PHE A 17 29.77 33.26 3.64
N LEU A 18 31.01 32.97 4.07
CA LEU A 18 31.33 31.67 4.64
C LEU A 18 30.64 31.60 6.00
N SER A 19 29.55 30.86 6.12
CA SER A 19 29.11 30.37 7.43
C SER A 19 29.68 28.98 7.64
N THR A 20 30.67 28.85 8.53
CA THR A 20 30.90 27.60 9.25
C THR A 20 29.77 27.43 10.25
N GLY A 21 28.60 27.04 9.75
CA GLY A 21 27.53 26.50 10.57
C GLY A 21 27.73 24.99 10.61
N VAL A 22 27.98 24.43 11.79
CA VAL A 22 27.71 23.02 12.03
C VAL A 22 26.22 22.85 11.74
N GLY A 23 25.90 22.28 10.58
CA GLY A 23 24.55 21.86 10.27
C GLY A 23 24.22 20.72 11.22
N VAL A 24 23.56 21.03 12.34
CA VAL A 24 22.73 20.04 13.01
C VAL A 24 21.61 19.77 12.01
N GLN A 25 21.74 18.69 11.24
CA GLN A 25 20.63 18.10 10.51
C GLN A 25 19.54 17.84 11.55
N ALA A 26 18.44 18.59 11.50
CA ALA A 26 17.28 18.27 12.31
C ALA A 26 16.94 16.82 11.99
N SER A 27 16.91 15.95 13.00
CA SER A 27 16.43 14.60 12.81
C SER A 27 15.02 14.71 12.26
N GLU A 28 14.76 14.26 11.03
CA GLU A 28 13.39 13.98 10.62
C GLU A 28 12.83 13.02 11.65
N GLN A 29 11.86 13.50 12.43
CA GLN A 29 11.21 12.68 13.41
C GLN A 29 10.34 11.68 12.64
N ASP A 30 10.82 10.46 12.49
CA ASP A 30 10.15 9.43 11.69
C ASP A 30 9.00 8.83 12.50
N ILE A 31 7.90 9.58 12.56
CA ILE A 31 6.65 9.12 13.17
C ILE A 31 6.05 8.04 12.28
N VAL A 32 5.79 6.88 12.88
CA VAL A 32 5.03 5.81 12.24
C VAL A 32 3.55 6.17 12.29
N MET A 33 2.85 6.02 11.17
CA MET A 33 1.39 6.14 11.11
C MET A 33 0.81 4.81 10.62
N ILE A 34 -0.22 4.33 11.31
CA ILE A 34 -0.99 3.14 10.98
C ILE A 34 -2.45 3.55 10.87
N VAL A 35 -3.09 3.20 9.76
CA VAL A 35 -4.52 3.42 9.55
C VAL A 35 -5.22 2.07 9.45
N GLN A 36 -6.14 1.82 10.36
CA GLN A 36 -6.82 0.53 10.46
C GLN A 36 -8.34 0.72 10.48
N SER A 37 -9.07 0.02 9.61
CA SER A 37 -10.52 -0.04 9.69
C SER A 37 -10.96 -0.65 11.01
N GLU A 38 -11.83 0.03 11.74
CA GLU A 38 -12.43 -0.45 12.98
C GLU A 38 -13.81 -1.06 12.72
N SER A 39 -14.56 -0.44 11.81
CA SER A 39 -15.85 -0.92 11.33
C SER A 39 -16.04 -0.55 9.85
N ALA A 40 -17.21 -0.83 9.29
CA ALA A 40 -17.55 -0.31 7.96
C ALA A 40 -17.79 1.20 7.97
N ASN A 41 -17.96 1.80 9.15
CA ASN A 41 -18.30 3.20 9.33
C ASN A 41 -17.16 3.98 9.98
N SER A 42 -16.10 3.32 10.47
CA SER A 42 -15.00 3.97 11.14
C SER A 42 -13.65 3.32 10.87
N PHE A 43 -12.60 4.12 10.98
CA PHE A 43 -11.21 3.67 11.03
C PHE A 43 -10.44 4.45 12.10
N VAL A 44 -9.38 3.85 12.61
CA VAL A 44 -8.50 4.44 13.63
C VAL A 44 -7.17 4.77 13.00
N ILE A 45 -6.73 6.01 13.21
CA ILE A 45 -5.38 6.48 12.93
C ILE A 45 -4.59 6.31 14.23
N THR A 46 -3.51 5.54 14.17
CA THR A 46 -2.55 5.40 15.27
C THR A 46 -1.21 5.96 14.81
N ALA A 47 -0.60 6.83 15.61
CA ALA A 47 0.73 7.33 15.36
C ALA A 47 1.63 7.20 16.59
N TYR A 48 2.92 6.94 16.39
CA TYR A 48 3.88 6.86 17.49
C TYR A 48 5.32 7.06 17.01
N ASP A 49 6.19 7.47 17.93
CA ASP A 49 7.64 7.51 17.72
C ASP A 49 8.25 6.11 17.95
N PRO A 50 8.81 5.46 16.91
CA PRO A 50 9.33 4.10 17.02
C PRO A 50 10.60 3.99 17.88
N VAL A 51 11.28 5.11 18.17
CA VAL A 51 12.53 5.14 18.96
C VAL A 51 12.23 5.27 20.47
N GLY A 52 10.95 5.21 20.87
CA GLY A 52 10.53 5.31 22.26
C GLY A 52 10.50 6.75 22.80
N GLY A 53 10.45 7.72 21.89
CA GLY A 53 10.53 9.16 22.15
C GLY A 53 9.27 9.81 22.72
N GLY A 54 8.55 9.18 23.64
CA GLY A 54 7.49 9.83 24.44
C GLY A 54 6.53 10.77 23.68
N TYR A 55 6.15 11.88 24.32
CA TYR A 55 5.27 12.89 23.75
C TYR A 55 6.06 13.83 22.82
N VAL A 56 5.60 13.96 21.58
CA VAL A 56 6.26 14.71 20.50
C VAL A 56 5.53 16.02 20.13
N GLY A 57 4.60 16.45 20.98
CA GLY A 57 3.69 17.57 20.72
C GLY A 57 2.30 17.11 20.30
N ASP A 58 1.40 18.07 20.06
CA ASP A 58 0.05 17.79 19.56
C ASP A 58 0.13 17.38 18.09
N LEU A 59 -0.38 16.19 17.79
CA LEU A 59 -0.54 15.73 16.41
C LEU A 59 -1.97 16.01 15.93
N MET A 60 -2.08 16.44 14.69
CA MET A 60 -3.35 16.72 14.02
C MET A 60 -3.47 15.84 12.79
N SER A 61 -4.66 15.31 12.52
CA SER A 61 -4.97 14.67 11.25
C SER A 61 -6.00 15.46 10.47
N LYS A 62 -5.72 15.67 9.18
CA LYS A 62 -6.67 16.19 8.19
C LYS A 62 -7.16 15.02 7.33
N VAL A 63 -8.47 14.83 7.29
CA VAL A 63 -9.12 13.68 6.65
C VAL A 63 -10.25 14.15 5.74
N TRP A 64 -10.37 13.57 4.55
CA TRP A 64 -11.49 13.80 3.63
C TRP A 64 -11.76 12.54 2.82
N SER A 65 -13.01 12.33 2.40
CA SER A 65 -13.34 11.25 1.47
C SER A 65 -12.94 11.66 0.05
N ALA A 66 -12.58 10.71 -0.81
CA ALA A 66 -12.24 11.01 -2.21
C ALA A 66 -13.45 11.48 -3.02
N LYS A 67 -14.67 11.24 -2.52
CA LYS A 67 -15.91 11.54 -3.20
C LYS A 67 -16.10 13.05 -3.24
N ASN A 68 -16.35 13.59 -4.42
CA ASN A 68 -16.51 15.03 -4.65
C ASN A 68 -15.31 15.93 -4.27
N GLY A 69 -14.12 15.37 -4.06
CA GLY A 69 -12.91 16.13 -3.75
C GLY A 69 -12.74 16.34 -2.25
N GLN A 70 -12.47 17.58 -1.80
CA GLN A 70 -12.27 17.92 -0.38
C GLN A 70 -13.51 18.62 0.22
N ASP A 71 -14.72 18.25 -0.20
CA ASP A 71 -15.96 18.89 0.27
C ASP A 71 -16.30 18.56 1.73
N ASP A 72 -15.74 17.47 2.26
CA ASP A 72 -15.98 16.96 3.61
C ASP A 72 -14.74 16.95 4.51
N VAL A 73 -13.73 17.79 4.20
CA VAL A 73 -12.46 17.81 4.93
C VAL A 73 -12.65 18.20 6.40
N LYS A 74 -12.07 17.40 7.30
CA LYS A 74 -12.04 17.68 8.74
C LYS A 74 -10.64 17.54 9.29
N THR A 75 -10.29 18.44 10.21
CA THR A 75 -9.02 18.43 10.94
C THR A 75 -9.29 18.19 12.42
N GLN A 76 -8.68 17.17 13.00
CA GLN A 76 -8.88 16.77 14.39
C GLN A 76 -7.55 16.44 15.07
N THR A 77 -7.45 16.73 16.37
CA THR A 77 -6.29 16.40 17.20
C THR A 77 -6.32 14.92 17.58
N LEU A 78 -5.18 14.24 17.50
CA LEU A 78 -5.05 12.88 18.01
C LEU A 78 -4.91 12.89 19.53
N ASN A 79 -5.56 11.95 20.21
CA ASN A 79 -5.44 11.77 21.64
C ASN A 79 -4.16 11.01 21.99
N TYR A 80 -3.31 11.61 22.84
CA TYR A 80 -2.08 10.97 23.32
C TYR A 80 -2.32 10.21 24.63
N ALA A 81 -2.07 8.90 24.61
CA ALA A 81 -2.09 8.05 25.79
C ALA A 81 -1.10 6.89 25.61
N ASP A 82 -0.42 6.50 26.70
CA ASP A 82 0.45 5.32 26.74
C ASP A 82 1.49 5.23 25.60
N GLY A 83 2.08 6.38 25.23
CA GLY A 83 3.11 6.46 24.20
C GLY A 83 2.59 6.43 22.75
N LYS A 84 1.28 6.51 22.55
CA LYS A 84 0.64 6.51 21.22
C LYS A 84 -0.36 7.65 21.08
N TYR A 85 -0.48 8.11 19.85
CA TYR A 85 -1.51 9.04 19.41
C TYR A 85 -2.59 8.26 18.69
N THR A 86 -3.85 8.47 19.05
CA THR A 86 -4.99 7.76 18.45
C THR A 86 -6.11 8.72 18.07
N LEU A 87 -6.74 8.46 16.93
CA LEU A 87 -7.93 9.20 16.48
C LEU A 87 -8.84 8.26 15.71
N THR A 88 -10.08 8.11 16.18
CA THR A 88 -11.13 7.40 15.46
C THR A 88 -11.84 8.38 14.52
N ILE A 89 -11.92 8.02 13.25
CA ILE A 89 -12.69 8.73 12.23
C ILE A 89 -13.97 7.96 11.97
N SER A 90 -15.11 8.63 12.08
CA SER A 90 -16.41 8.09 11.66
C SER A 90 -16.83 8.68 10.33
N ASN A 91 -17.44 7.89 9.46
CA ASN A 91 -17.98 8.37 8.19
C ASN A 91 -19.17 9.30 8.37
N THR A 92 -19.86 9.24 9.51
CA THR A 92 -20.89 10.21 9.88
C THR A 92 -20.34 11.63 9.90
N ASP A 93 -19.04 11.78 10.15
CA ASP A 93 -18.35 13.06 10.09
C ASP A 93 -18.03 13.51 8.67
N HIS A 94 -18.17 12.63 7.69
CA HIS A 94 -17.76 12.81 6.30
C HIS A 94 -18.93 12.47 5.38
N ASN A 95 -20.08 13.12 5.59
CA ASN A 95 -21.31 12.96 4.80
C ASN A 95 -21.86 11.53 4.66
N ASN A 96 -21.44 10.60 5.53
CA ASN A 96 -21.65 9.16 5.39
C ASN A 96 -21.04 8.57 4.11
N ASP A 97 -20.07 9.26 3.51
CA ASP A 97 -19.38 8.79 2.33
C ASP A 97 -18.55 7.54 2.62
N LYS A 98 -18.26 6.82 1.54
CA LYS A 98 -17.73 5.46 1.54
C LYS A 98 -16.77 5.35 0.36
N GLY A 99 -15.81 4.43 0.46
CA GLY A 99 -14.71 4.31 -0.48
C GLY A 99 -13.43 4.92 0.08
N GLN A 100 -12.57 5.46 -0.78
CA GLN A 100 -11.26 5.95 -0.38
C GLN A 100 -11.36 7.22 0.47
N TYR A 101 -10.53 7.30 1.51
CA TYR A 101 -10.29 8.45 2.38
C TYR A 101 -8.81 8.80 2.30
N PHE A 102 -8.50 10.10 2.22
CA PHE A 102 -7.14 10.61 2.29
C PHE A 102 -6.86 11.13 3.69
N ILE A 103 -5.65 10.90 4.17
CA ILE A 103 -5.24 11.19 5.54
C ILE A 103 -3.90 11.90 5.48
N GLU A 104 -3.83 13.06 6.11
CA GLU A 104 -2.58 13.76 6.36
C GLU A 104 -2.38 13.88 7.87
N LEU A 105 -1.22 13.46 8.36
CA LEU A 105 -0.79 13.62 9.75
C LEU A 105 0.24 14.73 9.83
N SER A 106 -0.01 15.72 10.69
CA SER A 106 0.86 16.87 10.90
C SER A 106 1.20 17.02 12.37
N GLY A 107 2.41 17.51 12.64
CA GLY A 107 2.87 17.92 13.97
C GLY A 107 3.15 19.42 14.04
N PRO A 108 3.78 19.90 15.13
CA PRO A 108 4.07 21.33 15.33
C PRO A 108 4.91 21.97 14.21
N SER A 109 5.74 21.17 13.53
CA SER A 109 6.66 21.63 12.47
C SER A 109 6.12 21.45 11.05
N GLY A 110 4.89 20.94 10.87
CA GLY A 110 4.27 20.73 9.56
C GLY A 110 3.84 19.28 9.31
N LEU A 111 3.67 18.94 8.02
CA LEU A 111 3.25 17.62 7.58
C LEU A 111 4.31 16.56 7.93
N LEU A 112 3.88 15.47 8.55
CA LEU A 112 4.74 14.35 8.94
C LEU A 112 4.55 13.15 7.99
N LYS A 113 3.30 12.77 7.73
CA LYS A 113 2.94 11.64 6.84
C LYS A 113 1.65 11.92 6.09
N SER A 114 1.51 11.29 4.93
CA SER A 114 0.25 11.17 4.21
C SER A 114 -0.01 9.71 3.87
N ASP A 115 -1.27 9.31 3.89
CA ASP A 115 -1.71 7.95 3.58
C ASP A 115 -3.16 7.98 3.08
N PHE A 116 -3.69 6.83 2.69
CA PHE A 116 -5.09 6.66 2.37
C PHE A 116 -5.63 5.36 2.96
N THR A 117 -6.92 5.32 3.21
CA THR A 117 -7.62 4.08 3.56
C THR A 117 -8.91 3.97 2.78
N THR A 118 -9.52 2.78 2.75
CA THR A 118 -10.83 2.60 2.10
C THR A 118 -11.83 2.16 3.14
N LEU A 119 -12.82 3.02 3.36
CA LEU A 119 -13.98 2.71 4.18
C LEU A 119 -15.08 2.13 3.30
N THR A 120 -15.04 0.83 3.04
CA THR A 120 -16.09 0.14 2.27
C THR A 120 -17.34 -0.03 3.15
N VAL A 121 -18.52 0.22 2.59
CA VAL A 121 -19.81 -0.10 3.24
C VAL A 121 -19.84 -1.59 3.57
N ASP A 122 -20.44 -1.89 4.70
CA ASP A 122 -20.84 -3.20 5.17
C ASP A 122 -21.17 -4.19 4.04
N GLY A 123 -20.33 -5.22 3.95
CA GLY A 123 -20.65 -6.46 3.23
C GLY A 123 -20.05 -7.67 3.93
N ASN A 124 -19.58 -7.53 5.17
CA ASN A 124 -18.97 -8.64 5.87
C ASN A 124 -19.49 -8.88 7.29
N GLU A 125 -20.71 -8.43 7.55
CA GLU A 125 -21.44 -8.88 8.73
C GLU A 125 -22.48 -9.91 8.36
N TRP A 126 -22.49 -11.03 9.09
CA TRP A 126 -23.54 -12.01 8.97
C TRP A 126 -24.07 -12.39 10.35
N ILE A 127 -25.35 -12.70 10.39
CA ILE A 127 -25.99 -13.16 11.61
C ILE A 127 -25.82 -14.67 11.68
N ARG A 128 -25.30 -15.14 12.81
CA ARG A 128 -25.30 -16.56 13.16
C ARG A 128 -26.20 -16.78 14.37
N TYR A 129 -26.99 -17.83 14.32
CA TYR A 129 -27.77 -18.30 15.46
C TYR A 129 -27.11 -19.54 16.05
N ARG A 130 -27.01 -19.62 17.38
CA ARG A 130 -26.46 -20.78 18.11
C ARG A 130 -27.29 -21.10 19.34
N TYR A 131 -27.38 -22.37 19.69
CA TYR A 131 -27.95 -22.78 20.96
C TYR A 131 -26.91 -22.68 22.08
N ASP A 132 -27.31 -22.15 23.23
CA ASP A 132 -26.45 -21.99 24.43
C ASP A 132 -26.33 -23.26 25.30
N GLY A 133 -26.82 -24.40 24.80
CA GLY A 133 -26.89 -25.65 25.57
C GLY A 133 -28.05 -25.74 26.56
N SER A 134 -28.74 -24.62 26.84
CA SER A 134 -29.96 -24.57 27.66
C SER A 134 -31.24 -24.55 26.82
N GLY A 135 -31.12 -24.73 25.50
CA GLY A 135 -32.24 -24.72 24.55
C GLY A 135 -32.62 -23.33 24.05
N ASN A 136 -31.94 -22.27 24.50
CA ASN A 136 -32.20 -20.91 24.00
C ASN A 136 -31.35 -20.62 22.77
N LEU A 137 -31.96 -19.95 21.79
CA LEU A 137 -31.28 -19.50 20.58
C LEU A 137 -30.65 -18.13 20.82
N GLN A 138 -29.33 -18.07 20.75
CA GLN A 138 -28.54 -16.86 20.83
C GLN A 138 -28.25 -16.32 19.42
N LYS A 139 -28.43 -15.01 19.25
CA LYS A 139 -28.07 -14.29 18.02
C LYS A 139 -26.66 -13.70 18.20
N MET A 140 -25.77 -13.97 17.26
CA MET A 140 -24.44 -13.39 17.18
C MET A 140 -24.28 -12.60 15.89
N ILE A 141 -23.68 -11.42 15.98
CA ILE A 141 -23.25 -10.63 14.83
C ILE A 141 -21.79 -10.99 14.57
N CYS A 142 -21.55 -11.60 13.42
CA CYS A 142 -20.23 -12.03 13.00
C CYS A 142 -19.65 -11.00 12.04
N ARG A 143 -18.34 -10.78 12.08
CA ARG A 143 -17.60 -9.90 11.19
C ARG A 143 -16.27 -10.54 10.82
N ALA A 144 -15.80 -10.36 9.59
CA ALA A 144 -14.44 -10.72 9.20
C ALA A 144 -13.65 -9.56 8.57
N VAL A 145 -12.32 -9.69 8.58
CA VAL A 145 -11.36 -8.73 8.02
C VAL A 145 -10.38 -9.50 7.15
N LEU A 146 -10.06 -8.95 5.98
CA LEU A 146 -8.97 -9.40 5.12
C LEU A 146 -7.74 -8.56 5.41
N THR A 147 -6.65 -9.19 5.84
CA THR A 147 -5.32 -8.58 5.97
C THR A 147 -4.36 -9.18 4.95
N ILE A 148 -3.35 -8.39 4.56
CA ILE A 148 -2.33 -8.79 3.59
C ILE A 148 -0.97 -8.35 4.11
N ASP A 149 -0.02 -9.26 4.05
CA ASP A 149 1.41 -9.00 4.16
C ASP A 149 2.02 -9.22 2.76
N GLU A 150 2.41 -8.12 2.10
CA GLU A 150 3.07 -8.15 0.78
C GLU A 150 4.58 -8.17 0.95
N LYS A 151 5.24 -8.95 0.10
CA LYS A 151 6.70 -9.00 0.04
C LYS A 151 7.16 -8.99 -1.41
N VAL A 152 7.91 -7.96 -1.80
CA VAL A 152 8.61 -7.88 -3.09
C VAL A 152 10.09 -8.26 -2.92
N GLU A 153 10.57 -9.19 -3.77
CA GLU A 153 11.95 -9.66 -3.72
C GLU A 153 12.61 -9.62 -5.09
N ASN A 154 13.91 -9.35 -5.09
CA ASN A 154 14.74 -9.42 -6.28
C ASN A 154 14.97 -10.90 -6.64
N SER A 155 14.44 -11.35 -7.78
CA SER A 155 14.33 -12.78 -8.11
C SER A 155 15.38 -13.28 -9.10
N THR A 156 16.13 -12.38 -9.73
CA THR A 156 17.18 -12.70 -10.71
C THR A 156 18.59 -12.46 -10.16
N GLN A 157 18.77 -12.60 -8.85
CA GLN A 157 20.02 -12.35 -8.12
C GLN A 157 21.22 -13.17 -8.65
N GLU A 158 21.00 -14.34 -9.26
CA GLU A 158 22.10 -15.14 -9.83
C GLU A 158 22.73 -14.51 -11.09
N ALA A 159 21.97 -13.66 -11.80
CA ALA A 159 22.44 -12.94 -12.99
C ALA A 159 22.78 -11.47 -12.70
N ASN A 160 22.27 -10.93 -11.59
CA ASN A 160 22.44 -9.55 -11.16
C ASN A 160 23.46 -9.53 -10.03
N SER A 161 24.65 -8.95 -10.22
CA SER A 161 25.79 -9.04 -9.29
C SER A 161 25.61 -8.34 -7.92
N GLY A 162 24.37 -8.17 -7.42
CA GLY A 162 24.03 -7.44 -6.20
C GLY A 162 22.58 -7.65 -5.73
N THR A 163 22.21 -6.99 -4.62
CA THR A 163 20.86 -7.01 -4.04
C THR A 163 19.91 -6.02 -4.71
N ASP A 164 20.43 -5.08 -5.49
CA ASP A 164 19.68 -3.94 -6.01
C ASP A 164 18.76 -4.31 -7.16
N PHE A 165 17.58 -3.67 -7.19
CA PHE A 165 16.64 -3.83 -8.29
C PHE A 165 17.12 -3.02 -9.49
N LYS A 166 17.24 -3.68 -10.63
CA LYS A 166 17.69 -3.07 -11.89
C LYS A 166 16.61 -3.22 -12.96
N SER A 167 16.55 -2.29 -13.90
CA SER A 167 15.64 -2.42 -15.04
C SER A 167 16.10 -3.54 -15.99
N GLY A 168 15.15 -4.26 -16.58
CA GLY A 168 15.41 -5.44 -17.40
C GLY A 168 15.59 -6.75 -16.62
N TYR A 169 15.54 -6.70 -15.28
CA TYR A 169 15.62 -7.86 -14.41
C TYR A 169 14.28 -8.21 -13.76
N GLY A 170 14.20 -9.42 -13.21
CA GLY A 170 12.96 -10.00 -12.69
C GLY A 170 12.80 -9.81 -11.19
N TYR A 171 11.59 -9.49 -10.75
CA TYR A 171 11.19 -9.54 -9.34
C TYR A 171 10.08 -10.56 -9.10
N THR A 172 10.00 -11.03 -7.85
CA THR A 172 8.90 -11.83 -7.30
C THR A 172 8.08 -10.95 -6.37
N THR A 173 6.78 -11.21 -6.30
CA THR A 173 5.91 -10.68 -5.26
C THR A 173 5.10 -11.82 -4.66
N THR A 174 4.97 -11.80 -3.34
CA THR A 174 4.19 -12.75 -2.55
C THR A 174 3.20 -11.99 -1.68
N TYR A 175 1.94 -12.44 -1.66
CA TYR A 175 0.89 -11.91 -0.80
C TYR A 175 0.46 -12.98 0.19
N GLN A 176 0.84 -12.83 1.45
CA GLN A 176 0.30 -13.64 2.54
C GLN A 176 -0.99 -12.98 3.02
N THR A 177 -2.12 -13.65 2.76
CA THR A 177 -3.45 -13.12 3.05
C THR A 177 -4.05 -13.86 4.23
N SER A 178 -4.81 -13.15 5.06
CA SER A 178 -5.56 -13.73 6.18
C SER A 178 -6.95 -13.16 6.26
N VAL A 179 -7.97 -14.02 6.18
CA VAL A 179 -9.36 -13.65 6.47
C VAL A 179 -9.69 -14.12 7.88
N THR A 180 -9.79 -13.19 8.82
CA THR A 180 -10.04 -13.48 10.24
C THR A 180 -11.42 -12.99 10.66
N SER A 181 -12.21 -13.82 11.33
CA SER A 181 -13.50 -13.42 11.91
C SER A 181 -13.50 -13.33 13.43
N ASN A 182 -14.44 -12.58 14.01
CA ASN A 182 -14.66 -12.51 15.46
C ASN A 182 -15.38 -13.75 16.05
N ILE A 183 -15.47 -14.84 15.31
CA ILE A 183 -16.20 -16.04 15.73
C ILE A 183 -15.32 -16.93 16.61
N GLU A 184 -15.75 -17.16 17.85
CA GLU A 184 -15.13 -18.13 18.77
C GLU A 184 -15.57 -19.58 18.47
N VAL A 185 -15.09 -20.22 17.39
CA VAL A 185 -15.22 -21.69 17.20
C VAL A 185 -14.05 -22.24 16.40
N GLU A 186 -13.46 -23.32 16.94
CA GLU A 186 -12.39 -24.15 16.38
C GLU A 186 -12.60 -24.69 14.94
N ALA A 187 -13.73 -24.44 14.28
CA ALA A 187 -14.03 -24.95 12.94
C ALA A 187 -15.04 -24.09 12.16
N GLU A 188 -14.82 -22.78 12.04
CA GLU A 188 -15.60 -21.97 11.10
C GLU A 188 -15.10 -22.21 9.67
N LYS A 189 -15.88 -22.96 8.89
CA LYS A 189 -15.58 -23.27 7.49
C LYS A 189 -16.23 -22.30 6.50
N ALA A 190 -16.93 -21.27 7.00
CA ALA A 190 -17.61 -20.32 6.15
C ALA A 190 -16.70 -19.26 5.53
N LEU A 191 -15.43 -19.20 5.95
CA LEU A 191 -14.43 -18.29 5.40
C LEU A 191 -13.60 -18.99 4.32
N THR A 192 -13.29 -18.25 3.26
CA THR A 192 -12.29 -18.64 2.26
C THR A 192 -11.26 -17.53 2.16
N GLY A 193 -9.97 -17.88 2.26
CA GLY A 193 -8.87 -16.96 2.02
C GLY A 193 -8.85 -16.46 0.58
N ALA A 194 -8.03 -15.45 0.29
CA ALA A 194 -7.97 -14.88 -1.06
C ALA A 194 -7.60 -15.95 -2.10
N GLY A 195 -8.29 -15.92 -3.24
CA GLY A 195 -8.10 -16.90 -4.30
C GLY A 195 -7.13 -16.45 -5.39
N SER A 196 -7.05 -15.13 -5.61
CA SER A 196 -6.17 -14.55 -6.61
C SER A 196 -5.92 -13.08 -6.32
N SER A 197 -4.92 -12.52 -6.97
CA SER A 197 -4.68 -11.09 -7.05
C SER A 197 -4.39 -10.69 -8.49
N ARG A 198 -4.77 -9.47 -8.82
CA ARG A 198 -4.55 -8.84 -10.12
C ARG A 198 -3.50 -7.75 -9.96
N ILE A 199 -2.32 -8.01 -10.48
CA ILE A 199 -1.20 -7.09 -10.44
C ILE A 199 -1.27 -6.18 -11.67
N LEU A 200 -1.18 -4.87 -11.43
CA LEU A 200 -1.14 -3.83 -12.46
C LEU A 200 0.23 -3.17 -12.42
N PHE A 201 0.78 -2.87 -13.60
CA PHE A 201 2.16 -2.42 -13.70
C PHE A 201 2.28 -0.97 -14.17
N PRO A 202 3.28 -0.22 -13.66
CA PRO A 202 3.50 1.17 -14.03
C PRO A 202 3.85 1.33 -15.50
N GLU A 203 4.52 0.37 -16.14
CA GLU A 203 4.84 0.41 -17.58
C GLU A 203 3.61 0.44 -18.50
N PHE A 204 2.45 0.06 -17.97
CA PHE A 204 1.17 0.13 -18.66
C PHE A 204 0.24 1.19 -18.06
N ASN A 205 0.77 2.15 -17.29
CA ASN A 205 0.00 3.15 -16.54
C ASN A 205 -1.08 2.53 -15.65
N PHE A 206 -0.80 1.37 -15.05
CA PHE A 206 -1.75 0.60 -14.25
C PHE A 206 -3.08 0.28 -14.98
N ASN A 207 -3.08 0.25 -16.31
CA ASN A 207 -4.27 -0.07 -17.07
C ASN A 207 -4.70 -1.52 -16.82
N LYS A 208 -6.01 -1.71 -16.67
CA LYS A 208 -6.65 -3.03 -16.69
C LYS A 208 -6.89 -3.35 -18.16
N GLY A 209 -6.38 -4.48 -18.66
CA GLY A 209 -6.55 -4.86 -20.07
C GLY A 209 -8.01 -4.83 -20.54
N VAL A 210 -8.23 -4.54 -21.83
CA VAL A 210 -9.54 -4.74 -22.48
C VAL A 210 -9.49 -6.09 -23.18
N THR A 211 -10.30 -7.05 -22.72
CA THR A 211 -10.51 -8.29 -23.48
C THR A 211 -11.47 -7.98 -24.62
N LEU A 212 -10.93 -7.55 -25.76
CA LEU A 212 -11.65 -7.71 -27.02
C LEU A 212 -11.41 -9.15 -27.49
N SER A 213 -12.44 -9.74 -28.07
CA SER A 213 -12.68 -11.16 -28.45
C SER A 213 -11.53 -11.96 -29.08
N ASP A 214 -10.39 -11.36 -29.38
CA ASP A 214 -9.44 -11.89 -30.34
C ASP A 214 -8.01 -11.30 -30.19
N GLY A 215 -7.74 -10.45 -29.18
CA GLY A 215 -6.43 -9.81 -29.01
C GLY A 215 -5.89 -9.84 -27.57
N PHE A 216 -4.67 -10.34 -27.39
CA PHE A 216 -3.92 -10.29 -26.13
C PHE A 216 -3.53 -8.84 -25.79
N ASN A 217 -4.45 -8.09 -25.18
CA ASN A 217 -4.18 -6.80 -24.54
C ASN A 217 -4.26 -6.92 -22.99
N GLN A 218 -3.63 -7.96 -22.43
CA GLN A 218 -3.53 -8.13 -20.98
C GLN A 218 -2.33 -7.32 -20.47
N TYR A 219 -2.61 -6.15 -19.88
CA TYR A 219 -1.63 -5.29 -19.21
C TYR A 219 -1.43 -5.65 -17.73
N ASN A 220 -2.09 -6.71 -17.27
CA ASN A 220 -2.11 -7.16 -15.89
C ASN A 220 -1.72 -8.63 -15.80
N ARG A 221 -1.28 -9.06 -14.61
CA ARG A 221 -1.02 -10.47 -14.33
C ARG A 221 -1.85 -10.94 -13.16
N LEU A 222 -2.40 -12.16 -13.30
CA LEU A 222 -3.06 -12.86 -12.20
C LEU A 222 -2.04 -13.71 -11.46
N THR A 223 -2.18 -13.78 -10.14
CA THR A 223 -1.45 -14.73 -9.29
C THR A 223 -2.13 -16.10 -9.26
N ASP A 224 -1.37 -17.11 -8.84
CA ASP A 224 -1.89 -18.38 -8.35
C ASP A 224 -2.03 -18.32 -6.84
N CYS A 225 -3.00 -19.04 -6.29
CA CYS A 225 -3.01 -19.39 -4.87
C CYS A 225 -2.18 -20.66 -4.66
N THR A 226 -1.05 -20.51 -3.97
CA THR A 226 0.02 -21.53 -3.94
C THR A 226 0.04 -22.30 -2.64
N ASN A 227 -0.56 -21.73 -1.60
CA ASN A 227 -0.84 -22.40 -0.34
C ASN A 227 -2.15 -21.89 0.27
N ARG A 228 -2.86 -22.77 1.01
CA ARG A 228 -4.03 -22.44 1.81
C ARG A 228 -3.95 -23.15 3.15
N GLU A 229 -4.17 -22.41 4.22
CA GLU A 229 -4.22 -22.96 5.57
C GLU A 229 -5.35 -22.31 6.35
N ASN A 230 -6.34 -23.11 6.74
CA ASN A 230 -7.47 -22.63 7.53
C ASN A 230 -7.30 -23.12 8.97
N VAL A 231 -7.25 -22.19 9.92
CA VAL A 231 -7.15 -22.47 11.36
C VAL A 231 -8.32 -21.81 12.06
N SER A 232 -9.26 -22.62 12.54
CA SER A 232 -10.43 -22.14 13.29
C SER A 232 -11.28 -21.12 12.51
N ASN A 233 -11.19 -19.85 12.88
CA ASN A 233 -11.91 -18.68 12.38
C ASN A 233 -11.04 -17.82 11.46
N ILE A 234 -9.92 -18.39 10.99
CA ILE A 234 -8.91 -17.75 10.15
C ILE A 234 -8.71 -18.58 8.88
N ALA A 235 -8.81 -17.96 7.71
CA ALA A 235 -8.49 -18.57 6.43
C ALA A 235 -7.30 -17.86 5.79
N ASN A 236 -6.14 -18.52 5.78
CA ASN A 236 -4.90 -18.00 5.22
C ASN A 236 -4.71 -18.49 3.79
N SER A 237 -4.12 -17.66 2.95
CA SER A 237 -3.72 -18.04 1.59
C SER A 237 -2.46 -17.31 1.16
N VAL A 238 -1.58 -17.99 0.44
CA VAL A 238 -0.39 -17.40 -0.17
C VAL A 238 -0.64 -17.24 -1.66
N LEU A 239 -0.48 -16.01 -2.16
CA LEU A 239 -0.62 -15.71 -3.59
C LEU A 239 0.73 -15.33 -4.17
N GLU A 240 1.10 -15.96 -5.28
CA GLU A 240 2.34 -15.69 -5.99
C GLU A 240 2.07 -15.53 -7.49
N LEU A 241 2.93 -14.83 -8.21
CA LEU A 241 2.84 -14.74 -9.66
C LEU A 241 2.70 -16.12 -10.31
N LYS A 242 1.88 -16.20 -11.37
CA LYS A 242 1.92 -17.38 -12.26
C LYS A 242 3.31 -17.61 -12.81
N THR A 243 3.66 -18.87 -13.03
CA THR A 243 4.89 -19.24 -13.73
C THR A 243 5.02 -18.44 -15.02
N ASN A 244 6.18 -17.83 -15.21
CA ASN A 244 6.46 -17.05 -16.39
C ASN A 244 7.04 -17.97 -17.48
N PRO A 245 6.34 -18.19 -18.61
CA PRO A 245 6.81 -19.07 -19.69
C PRO A 245 8.05 -18.52 -20.42
N PHE A 246 8.39 -17.26 -20.20
CA PHE A 246 9.61 -16.63 -20.74
C PHE A 246 10.77 -16.65 -19.74
N SER A 247 10.57 -17.18 -18.53
CA SER A 247 11.66 -17.44 -17.61
C SER A 247 12.43 -18.67 -18.06
N ALA A 248 13.77 -18.61 -18.04
CA ALA A 248 14.64 -19.72 -18.41
C ALA A 248 14.52 -20.95 -17.47
N SER A 249 13.89 -20.80 -16.31
CA SER A 249 13.73 -21.86 -15.30
C SER A 249 12.32 -21.91 -14.71
N ASP A 250 11.30 -21.55 -15.51
CA ASP A 250 9.89 -21.61 -15.11
C ASP A 250 9.59 -20.88 -13.78
N LYS A 251 10.31 -19.79 -13.51
CA LYS A 251 10.16 -19.02 -12.27
C LYS A 251 8.91 -18.16 -12.28
N ARG A 252 8.37 -17.90 -11.08
CA ARG A 252 7.23 -17.01 -10.82
C ARG A 252 7.64 -15.54 -10.78
N VAL A 253 8.15 -15.02 -11.90
CA VAL A 253 8.82 -13.70 -11.95
C VAL A 253 8.13 -12.75 -12.92
N HIS A 254 8.17 -11.46 -12.63
CA HIS A 254 7.84 -10.38 -13.56
C HIS A 254 9.10 -9.60 -13.90
N PHE A 255 9.34 -9.37 -15.18
CA PHE A 255 10.50 -8.60 -15.65
C PHE A 255 10.12 -7.13 -15.79
N THR A 256 10.91 -6.25 -15.18
CA THR A 256 10.78 -4.82 -15.42
C THR A 256 11.21 -4.49 -16.86
N PRO A 257 10.62 -3.48 -17.51
CA PRO A 257 11.09 -3.07 -18.83
C PRO A 257 12.51 -2.53 -18.76
N ILE A 258 13.34 -2.86 -19.75
CA ILE A 258 14.73 -2.37 -19.85
C ILE A 258 14.83 -0.84 -19.91
N TRP A 259 13.79 -0.17 -20.40
CA TRP A 259 13.73 1.28 -20.53
C TRP A 259 13.17 1.97 -19.27
N TYR A 260 12.83 1.23 -18.21
CA TYR A 260 12.31 1.85 -17.00
C TYR A 260 13.37 2.79 -16.40
N PRO A 261 13.01 4.04 -16.02
CA PRO A 261 14.01 5.04 -15.67
C PRO A 261 14.88 4.66 -14.46
N ASP A 262 16.15 5.02 -14.53
CA ASP A 262 17.11 4.85 -13.44
C ASP A 262 16.79 5.78 -12.26
N GLN A 263 17.14 5.34 -11.04
CA GLN A 263 16.91 6.02 -9.76
C GLN A 263 15.44 6.42 -9.55
N THR A 264 14.51 5.58 -10.04
CA THR A 264 13.07 5.81 -9.89
C THR A 264 12.37 4.72 -9.11
N LYS A 265 11.29 5.13 -8.45
CA LYS A 265 10.40 4.23 -7.72
C LYS A 265 9.61 3.38 -8.70
N TYR A 266 9.69 2.06 -8.57
CA TYR A 266 8.80 1.11 -9.20
C TYR A 266 7.73 0.72 -8.20
N ILE A 267 6.46 0.83 -8.60
CA ILE A 267 5.31 0.52 -7.74
C ILE A 267 4.71 -0.81 -8.18
N VAL A 268 4.68 -1.77 -7.27
CA VAL A 268 3.96 -3.02 -7.44
C VAL A 268 2.57 -2.82 -6.85
N TYR A 269 1.56 -2.77 -7.71
CA TYR A 269 0.17 -2.57 -7.32
C TYR A 269 -0.61 -3.86 -7.53
N ALA A 270 -1.36 -4.31 -6.52
CA ALA A 270 -2.20 -5.49 -6.64
C ALA A 270 -3.60 -5.30 -6.04
N GLU A 271 -4.60 -5.77 -6.77
CA GLU A 271 -5.96 -5.96 -6.27
C GLU A 271 -6.09 -7.41 -5.79
N VAL A 272 -6.24 -7.64 -4.49
CA VAL A 272 -6.45 -8.97 -3.91
C VAL A 272 -7.95 -9.27 -3.89
N LEU A 273 -8.31 -10.44 -4.42
CA LEU A 273 -9.68 -10.82 -4.78
C LEU A 273 -10.00 -12.23 -4.25
N ASP A 274 -11.26 -12.62 -4.39
CA ASP A 274 -11.75 -13.98 -4.15
C ASP A 274 -11.59 -14.46 -2.69
N ALA A 275 -11.53 -13.55 -1.71
CA ALA A 275 -11.69 -13.88 -0.30
C ALA A 275 -13.19 -13.86 0.03
N TRP A 276 -13.76 -14.91 0.61
CA TRP A 276 -15.22 -15.04 0.76
C TRP A 276 -15.66 -15.25 2.20
N THR A 277 -16.81 -14.69 2.53
CA THR A 277 -17.55 -14.90 3.77
C THR A 277 -19.04 -15.13 3.46
N PRO A 278 -19.87 -15.49 4.45
CA PRO A 278 -21.32 -15.58 4.26
C PRO A 278 -22.00 -14.31 3.77
N ALA A 279 -21.39 -13.15 4.01
CA ALA A 279 -21.97 -11.86 3.67
C ALA A 279 -21.49 -11.35 2.29
N GLY A 280 -20.41 -11.91 1.75
CA GLY A 280 -19.95 -11.60 0.41
C GLY A 280 -18.45 -11.77 0.21
N MET A 281 -17.98 -11.27 -0.93
CA MET A 281 -16.55 -11.26 -1.24
C MET A 281 -15.87 -10.07 -0.57
N LEU A 282 -14.78 -10.34 0.14
CA LEU A 282 -13.77 -9.38 0.52
C LEU A 282 -12.76 -9.18 -0.61
N SER A 283 -12.39 -7.94 -0.82
CA SER A 283 -11.31 -7.56 -1.71
C SER A 283 -10.65 -6.30 -1.17
N THR A 284 -9.35 -6.15 -1.40
CA THR A 284 -8.64 -4.93 -1.06
C THR A 284 -7.49 -4.72 -2.03
N VAL A 285 -6.85 -3.56 -1.93
CA VAL A 285 -5.69 -3.19 -2.73
C VAL A 285 -4.47 -3.13 -1.82
N VAL A 286 -3.32 -3.55 -2.34
CA VAL A 286 -2.04 -3.43 -1.67
C VAL A 286 -1.01 -2.87 -2.65
N THR A 287 -0.05 -2.12 -2.11
CA THR A 287 1.04 -1.56 -2.87
C THR A 287 2.35 -1.67 -2.10
N ASP A 288 3.37 -2.18 -2.77
CA ASP A 288 4.76 -2.15 -2.31
C ASP A 288 5.63 -1.54 -3.41
N THR A 289 6.85 -1.16 -3.04
CA THR A 289 7.72 -0.40 -3.94
C THR A 289 9.19 -0.74 -3.76
N PHE A 290 9.95 -0.64 -4.84
CA PHE A 290 11.41 -0.67 -4.80
C PHE A 290 11.97 0.44 -5.69
N THR A 291 13.23 0.79 -5.47
CA THR A 291 13.96 1.73 -6.33
C THR A 291 14.73 0.96 -7.39
N VAL A 292 14.55 1.34 -8.65
CA VAL A 292 15.37 0.87 -9.77
C VAL A 292 16.68 1.65 -9.77
N ASP A 293 17.81 0.96 -9.69
CA ASP A 293 19.16 1.53 -9.67
C ASP A 293 20.06 0.79 -10.67
N GLY A 294 20.21 1.35 -11.86
CA GLY A 294 20.87 0.75 -13.02
C GLY A 294 19.97 -0.17 -13.84
N ASN A 295 20.58 -0.80 -14.83
CA ASN A 295 19.91 -1.68 -15.79
C ASN A 295 20.75 -2.92 -16.12
N VAL A 296 20.17 -3.83 -16.90
CA VAL A 296 20.81 -5.09 -17.32
C VAL A 296 22.17 -4.93 -18.03
N TYR A 297 22.41 -3.81 -18.72
CA TYR A 297 23.69 -3.54 -19.39
C TYR A 297 24.80 -3.10 -18.45
N ASP A 298 24.48 -2.74 -17.20
CA ASP A 298 25.47 -2.41 -16.19
C ASP A 298 26.08 -3.68 -15.58
N ASP A 299 25.50 -4.86 -15.84
CA ASP A 299 26.03 -6.14 -15.37
C ASP A 299 27.17 -6.66 -16.26
N TRP A 300 28.22 -7.15 -15.62
CA TRP A 300 29.40 -7.72 -16.27
C TRP A 300 29.07 -8.95 -17.13
N GLN A 301 28.05 -9.74 -16.75
CA GLN A 301 27.64 -10.93 -17.52
C GLN A 301 27.11 -10.55 -18.90
N VAL A 302 26.48 -9.38 -19.01
CA VAL A 302 25.85 -8.89 -20.25
C VAL A 302 26.80 -7.95 -21.01
N ASN A 303 27.56 -7.12 -20.30
CA ASN A 303 28.50 -6.16 -20.87
C ASN A 303 29.88 -6.76 -21.17
N ASN A 304 29.95 -8.06 -21.50
CA ASN A 304 31.21 -8.73 -21.79
C ASN A 304 31.75 -8.28 -23.16
N LYS A 305 32.29 -7.06 -23.20
CA LYS A 305 33.01 -6.52 -24.34
C LYS A 305 34.19 -7.45 -24.60
N ARG A 306 34.13 -8.23 -25.67
CA ARG A 306 35.32 -8.88 -26.22
C ARG A 306 36.33 -7.76 -26.48
N VAL A 307 37.41 -7.75 -25.72
CA VAL A 307 38.59 -6.94 -26.02
C VAL A 307 39.05 -7.42 -27.40
N GLN A 308 38.78 -6.64 -28.44
CA GLN A 308 39.35 -6.82 -29.79
C GLN A 308 40.72 -6.16 -29.82
#